data_AF-A0A7V8QSQ9-F1
#
_entry.id   AF-A0A7V8QSQ9-F1
#
_cell.length_a   1.000
_cell.length_b   1.000
_cell.length_c   1.000
_cell.angle_alpha   90.00
_cell.angle_beta   90.00
_cell.angle_gamma   90.00
#
_symmetry.space_group_name_H-M   'P 1'
#
loop_
_entity.id
_entity.type
_entity.pdbx_description
1 polymer ?
#
loop_
_entity_poly.entity_id
_entity_poly.type
_entity_poly.pdbx_seq_one_letter_code
_entity_poly.pdbx_strand_id
1 'polypeptide(L)'
;MDLIVKWSEYYPLGQVLFFRGFFGLVLYFLIMPRDRIKNFYYTKRAGLHFLRSLFGLIALIAIFIALRNLPLATVVSISFAAPIFTTIFSIFFLNEKVRFYRWVAVLIGFI
;
A
#
# COMPACT_ATOMS: atom_id res chain seq x y z
N MET A 1 -9.10 1.27 10.06
CA MET A 1 -9.00 0.04 9.26
C MET A 1 -8.26 -1.05 10.04
N ASP A 2 -7.10 -0.73 10.60
CA ASP A 2 -6.23 -1.70 11.28
C ASP A 2 -6.84 -2.27 12.57
N LEU A 3 -7.69 -1.51 13.24
CA LEU A 3 -8.49 -1.97 14.40
C LEU A 3 -9.45 -3.11 14.03
N ILE A 4 -10.14 -3.01 12.88
CA ILE A 4 -11.10 -4.02 12.40
C ILE A 4 -10.36 -5.31 12.00
N VAL A 5 -9.18 -5.16 11.40
CA VAL A 5 -8.32 -6.29 11.04
C VAL A 5 -7.79 -7.01 12.27
N LYS A 6 -7.35 -6.25 13.30
CA LYS A 6 -6.84 -6.84 14.55
C LYS A 6 -7.92 -7.61 15.31
N TRP A 7 -9.19 -7.16 15.24
CA TRP A 7 -10.32 -7.85 15.86
C TRP A 7 -10.84 -9.04 15.04
N SER A 8 -10.40 -9.18 13.78
CA SER A 8 -10.74 -10.27 12.87
C SER A 8 -9.74 -11.43 12.95
N GLU A 9 -9.21 -11.73 14.14
CA GLU A 9 -8.24 -12.82 14.35
C GLU A 9 -8.82 -14.21 14.04
N TYR A 10 -10.15 -14.36 14.10
CA TYR A 10 -10.86 -15.61 13.85
C TYR A 10 -11.03 -15.97 12.36
N TYR A 11 -10.84 -15.02 11.45
CA TYR A 11 -11.03 -15.27 10.02
C TYR A 11 -9.73 -15.65 9.30
N PRO A 12 -9.76 -16.63 8.38
CA PRO A 12 -8.62 -16.95 7.54
C PRO A 12 -8.16 -15.72 6.74
N LEU A 13 -6.86 -15.41 6.82
CA LEU A 13 -6.23 -14.27 6.16
C LEU A 13 -6.58 -14.18 4.67
N GLY A 14 -6.59 -15.32 3.98
CA GLY A 14 -6.91 -15.41 2.56
C GLY A 14 -8.33 -14.94 2.22
N GLN A 15 -9.32 -15.18 3.10
CA GLN A 15 -10.69 -14.73 2.89
C GLN A 15 -10.80 -13.21 3.02
N VAL A 16 -10.18 -12.63 4.05
CA VAL A 16 -10.18 -11.18 4.26
C VAL A 16 -9.52 -10.44 3.10
N LEU A 17 -8.38 -10.96 2.62
CA LEU A 17 -7.66 -10.44 1.46
C LEU A 17 -8.50 -10.54 0.18
N PHE A 18 -9.16 -11.68 -0.04
CA PHE A 18 -10.03 -11.91 -1.19
C PHE A 18 -11.21 -10.94 -1.21
N PHE A 19 -11.97 -10.84 -0.13
CA PHE A 19 -13.12 -9.93 -0.05
C PHE A 19 -12.71 -8.46 -0.22
N ARG A 20 -11.55 -8.06 0.34
CA ARG A 20 -11.00 -6.70 0.13
C ARG A 20 -10.75 -6.41 -1.35
N GLY A 21 -10.11 -7.34 -2.07
CA GLY A 21 -9.87 -7.20 -3.51
C GLY A 21 -11.18 -7.22 -4.30
N PHE A 22 -12.10 -8.12 -3.95
CA PHE A 22 -13.38 -8.29 -4.61
C PHE A 22 -14.27 -7.04 -4.51
N PHE A 23 -14.51 -6.51 -3.31
CA PHE A 23 -15.29 -5.28 -3.14
C PHE A 23 -14.62 -4.07 -3.77
N GLY A 24 -13.28 -4.01 -3.73
CA GLY A 24 -12.53 -2.99 -4.46
C GLY A 24 -12.83 -3.02 -5.96
N LEU A 25 -12.74 -4.21 -6.58
CA LEU A 25 -13.03 -4.39 -8.01
C LEU A 25 -14.47 -4.04 -8.38
N VAL A 26 -15.45 -4.43 -7.54
CA VAL A 26 -16.87 -4.11 -7.75
C VAL A 26 -17.09 -2.59 -7.75
N LEU A 27 -16.50 -1.87 -6.78
CA LEU A 27 -16.60 -0.41 -6.73
C LEU A 27 -15.89 0.27 -7.91
N TYR A 28 -14.71 -0.22 -8.30
CA TYR A 28 -14.02 0.26 -9.50
C TYR A 28 -14.88 0.11 -10.75
N PHE A 29 -15.58 -1.01 -10.89
CA PHE A 29 -16.47 -1.26 -12.02
C PHE A 29 -17.70 -0.35 -12.01
N LEU A 30 -18.25 -0.03 -10.84
CA LEU A 30 -19.41 0.85 -10.67
C LEU A 30 -19.10 2.33 -10.98
N ILE A 31 -17.91 2.79 -10.58
CA ILE A 31 -17.47 4.19 -10.75
C ILE A 31 -16.94 4.45 -12.17
N MET A 32 -16.60 3.40 -12.92
CA MET A 32 -16.01 3.57 -14.25
C MET A 32 -17.04 4.11 -15.26
N PRO A 33 -16.78 5.26 -15.91
CA PRO A 33 -17.68 5.81 -16.92
C PRO A 33 -17.81 4.85 -18.11
N ARG A 34 -19.06 4.58 -18.52
CA ARG A 34 -19.38 3.55 -19.52
C ARG A 34 -18.72 3.79 -20.89
N ASP A 35 -18.44 5.04 -21.22
CA ASP A 35 -17.78 5.43 -22.48
C ASP A 35 -16.29 5.07 -22.55
N ARG A 36 -15.65 4.73 -21.42
CA ARG A 36 -14.21 4.42 -21.35
C ARG A 36 -13.92 2.93 -21.19
N ILE A 37 -14.93 2.06 -21.09
CA ILE A 37 -14.76 0.61 -20.82
C ILE A 37 -13.81 -0.06 -21.82
N LYS A 38 -13.85 0.32 -23.10
CA LYS A 38 -12.99 -0.28 -24.15
C LYS A 38 -11.54 0.23 -24.16
N ASN A 39 -11.30 1.47 -23.72
CA ASN A 39 -9.97 2.11 -23.78
C ASN A 39 -9.25 2.20 -22.43
N PHE A 40 -9.95 1.97 -21.31
CA PHE A 40 -9.37 2.12 -19.96
C PHE A 40 -8.35 1.03 -19.61
N TYR A 41 -8.56 -0.20 -20.12
CA TYR A 41 -7.64 -1.32 -19.88
C TYR A 41 -6.41 -1.32 -20.78
N TYR A 42 -6.38 -0.47 -21.83
CA TYR A 42 -5.23 -0.35 -22.72
C TYR A 42 -4.15 0.53 -22.10
N THR A 43 -3.38 -0.06 -21.18
CA THR A 43 -2.27 0.62 -20.54
C THR A 43 -0.96 0.29 -21.24
N LYS A 44 -0.30 1.30 -21.82
CA LYS A 44 1.04 1.20 -22.45
C LYS A 44 2.15 0.74 -21.47
N ARG A 45 1.86 0.72 -20.16
CA ARG A 45 2.82 0.39 -19.08
C ARG A 45 2.35 -0.79 -18.22
N ALA A 46 1.82 -1.84 -18.84
CA ALA A 46 1.30 -3.02 -18.13
C ALA A 46 2.29 -3.61 -17.12
N GLY A 47 3.59 -3.62 -17.45
CA GLY A 47 4.65 -4.08 -16.53
C GLY A 47 4.76 -3.27 -15.23
N LEU A 48 4.65 -1.93 -15.29
CA LEU A 48 4.67 -1.08 -14.09
C LEU A 48 3.42 -1.28 -13.22
N HIS A 49 2.27 -1.52 -13.84
CA HIS A 49 1.05 -1.86 -13.10
C HIS A 49 1.16 -3.21 -12.42
N PHE A 50 1.72 -4.21 -13.10
CA PHE A 50 1.98 -5.52 -12.50
C PHE A 50 2.94 -5.41 -11.31
N LEU A 51 4.06 -4.70 -11.50
CA LEU A 51 5.04 -4.47 -10.43
C LEU A 51 4.40 -3.77 -9.23
N ARG A 52 3.57 -2.75 -9.46
CA ARG A 52 2.85 -2.04 -8.40
C ARG A 52 1.87 -2.94 -7.65
N SER A 53 1.10 -3.75 -8.36
CA SER A 53 0.20 -4.72 -7.74
C SER A 53 0.95 -5.78 -6.95
N LEU A 54 2.10 -6.25 -7.45
CA LEU A 54 2.95 -7.23 -6.79
C LEU A 54 3.54 -6.67 -5.48
N PHE A 55 4.17 -5.50 -5.52
CA PHE A 55 4.69 -4.84 -4.31
C PHE A 55 3.58 -4.50 -3.32
N GLY A 56 2.41 -4.06 -3.80
CA GLY A 56 1.23 -3.82 -2.96
C GLY A 56 0.73 -5.08 -2.26
N LEU A 57 0.71 -6.22 -2.96
CA LEU A 57 0.32 -7.51 -2.41
C LEU A 57 1.34 -8.00 -1.37
N ILE A 58 2.64 -7.88 -1.65
CA ILE A 58 3.71 -8.21 -0.70
C ILE A 58 3.60 -7.35 0.56
N ALA A 59 3.43 -6.03 0.41
CA ALA A 59 3.26 -5.11 1.54
C ALA A 59 2.03 -5.47 2.38
N LEU A 60 0.93 -5.84 1.73
CA LEU A 60 -0.29 -6.27 2.40
C LEU A 60 -0.07 -7.59 3.16
N ILE A 61 0.59 -8.58 2.58
CA ILE A 61 0.92 -9.82 3.30
C ILE A 61 1.84 -9.52 4.50
N ALA A 62 2.85 -8.67 4.32
CA ALA A 62 3.78 -8.29 5.37
C ALA A 62 3.09 -7.58 6.54
N ILE A 63 2.19 -6.61 6.29
CA ILE A 63 1.46 -5.91 7.36
C ILE A 63 0.54 -6.87 8.11
N PHE A 64 -0.10 -7.81 7.42
CA PHE A 64 -0.95 -8.82 8.07
C PHE A 64 -0.14 -9.78 8.95
N ILE A 65 1.03 -10.23 8.47
CA ILE A 65 1.95 -11.04 9.28
C ILE A 65 2.43 -10.24 10.51
N ALA A 66 2.78 -8.97 10.32
CA ALA A 66 3.20 -8.09 11.41
C ALA A 66 2.08 -7.91 12.45
N LEU A 67 0.84 -7.65 12.03
CA LEU A 67 -0.32 -7.50 12.93
C LEU A 67 -0.68 -8.78 13.70
N ARG A 68 -0.38 -9.96 13.15
CA ARG A 68 -0.58 -11.24 13.82
C ARG A 68 0.49 -11.51 14.88
N ASN A 69 1.75 -11.16 14.59
CA ASN A 69 2.89 -11.50 15.46
C ASN A 69 3.27 -10.40 16.46
N LEU A 70 2.90 -9.15 16.19
CA LEU A 70 3.27 -7.98 16.98
C LEU A 70 2.03 -7.26 17.52
N PRO A 71 2.15 -6.55 18.65
CA PRO A 71 1.12 -5.62 19.12
C PRO A 71 0.83 -4.55 18.06
N LEU A 72 -0.44 -4.13 17.96
CA LEU A 72 -0.89 -3.11 17.00
C LEU A 72 -0.07 -1.82 17.11
N ALA A 73 0.23 -1.39 18.35
CA ALA A 73 1.05 -0.20 18.61
C ALA A 73 2.43 -0.30 17.95
N THR A 74 3.11 -1.45 18.07
CA THR A 74 4.43 -1.67 17.46
C THR A 74 4.37 -1.62 15.93
N VAL A 75 3.34 -2.21 15.32
CA VAL A 75 3.16 -2.19 13.85
C VAL A 75 2.92 -0.76 13.35
N VAL A 76 2.11 0.02 14.07
CA VAL A 76 1.86 1.42 13.72
C VAL A 76 3.13 2.26 13.87
N SER A 77 3.88 2.07 14.96
CA SER A 77 5.16 2.78 15.17
C SER A 77 6.19 2.50 14.09
N ILE A 78 6.31 1.24 13.64
CA ILE A 78 7.18 0.88 12.51
C ILE A 78 6.69 1.54 11.21
N SER A 79 5.37 1.63 11.02
CA SER A 79 4.79 2.26 9.83
C SER A 79 5.09 3.76 9.75
N PHE A 80 5.33 4.44 10.88
CA PHE A 80 5.81 5.84 10.87
C PHE A 80 7.21 5.99 10.27
N ALA A 81 8.00 4.91 10.14
CA ALA A 81 9.30 4.96 9.46
C ALA A 81 9.16 4.88 7.93
N ALA A 82 7.98 4.59 7.40
CA ALA A 82 7.73 4.52 5.96
C ALA A 82 8.22 5.77 5.19
N PRO A 83 8.01 7.03 5.65
CA PRO A 83 8.48 8.22 4.95
C PRO A 83 10.00 8.24 4.73
N ILE A 84 10.78 7.75 5.71
CA ILE A 84 12.24 7.63 5.61
C ILE A 84 12.62 6.66 4.49
N PHE A 85 12.03 5.46 4.50
CA PHE A 85 12.28 4.48 3.45
C PHE A 85 11.81 4.98 2.08
N THR A 86 10.65 5.65 1.99
CA THR A 86 10.17 6.20 0.71
C THR A 86 11.09 7.28 0.15
N THR A 87 11.68 8.14 1.00
CA THR A 87 12.62 9.18 0.54
C THR A 87 13.93 8.59 0.06
N ILE A 88 14.46 7.57 0.76
CA ILE A 88 15.64 6.82 0.31
C ILE A 88 15.38 6.11 -1.01
N PHE A 89 14.27 5.37 -1.13
CA PHE A 89 13.91 4.67 -2.37
C PHE A 89 13.60 5.62 -3.51
N SER A 90 13.08 6.83 -3.24
CA SER A 90 12.85 7.84 -4.26
C SER A 90 14.14 8.32 -4.92
N ILE A 91 15.26 8.40 -4.17
CA ILE A 91 16.58 8.71 -4.75
C ILE A 91 16.99 7.59 -5.72
N PHE A 92 16.81 6.33 -5.33
CA PHE A 92 17.24 5.19 -6.14
C PHE A 92 16.37 4.94 -7.38
N PHE A 93 15.03 4.94 -7.22
CA PHE A 93 14.09 4.63 -8.30
C PHE A 93 13.78 5.82 -9.21
N LEU A 94 13.74 7.04 -8.66
CA LEU A 94 13.35 8.25 -9.40
C LEU A 94 14.55 9.13 -9.77
N ASN A 95 15.76 8.82 -9.26
CA ASN A 95 16.98 9.61 -9.46
C ASN A 95 16.83 11.09 -9.06
N GLU A 96 15.91 11.37 -8.13
CA GLU A 96 15.70 12.73 -7.61
C GLU A 96 16.79 13.11 -6.62
N LYS A 97 17.38 14.31 -6.79
CA LYS A 97 18.30 14.90 -5.81
C LYS A 97 17.50 15.45 -4.63
N VAL A 98 17.44 14.69 -3.53
CA VAL A 98 16.76 15.11 -2.30
C VAL A 98 17.57 16.22 -1.62
N ARG A 99 17.04 17.44 -1.64
CA ARG A 99 17.63 18.62 -1.00
C ARG A 99 17.43 18.56 0.53
N PHE A 100 18.32 19.19 1.30
CA PHE A 100 18.34 19.18 2.78
C PHE A 100 16.98 19.43 3.44
N TYR A 101 16.17 20.35 2.89
CA TYR A 101 14.82 20.67 3.39
C TYR A 101 13.87 19.46 3.45
N ARG A 102 13.97 18.49 2.53
CA ARG A 102 13.12 17.29 2.53
C ARG A 102 13.54 16.32 3.65
N TRP A 103 14.83 16.23 3.95
CA TRP A 103 15.33 15.44 5.09
C TRP A 103 14.84 16.02 6.42
N VAL A 104 14.86 17.34 6.57
CA VAL A 104 14.34 18.02 7.75
C VAL A 104 12.82 17.79 7.90
N ALA A 105 12.04 17.85 6.81
CA ALA A 105 10.61 17.56 6.85
C ALA A 105 10.29 16.12 7.28
N VAL A 106 11.09 15.14 6.83
CA VAL A 106 10.95 13.73 7.24
C VAL A 106 11.26 13.56 8.72
N LEU A 107 12.32 14.21 9.23
CA LEU A 107 12.69 14.16 10.64
C LEU A 107 11.63 14.84 11.54
N ILE A 108 11.10 15.99 11.12
CA ILE A 108 10.01 16.68 11.83
C ILE A 108 8.75 15.82 11.85
N GLY A 109 8.42 15.13 10.76
CA GLY A 109 7.25 14.23 10.71
C GLY A 109 7.41 12.96 11.54
N PHE A 110 8.60 12.69 12.07
CA PHE A 110 8.90 11.52 12.91
C PHE A 110 8.93 11.87 14.42
N ILE A 111 8.98 13.16 14.76
CA ILE A 111 8.86 13.69 16.13
C ILE A 111 7.37 13.78 16.53
#